data_AF-A0A1L9UBE8-F1
#
_entry.id   AF-A0A1L9UBE8-F1
#
_cell.length_a   1.000
_cell.length_b   1.000
_cell.length_c   1.000
_cell.angle_alpha   90.00
_cell.angle_beta   90.00
_cell.angle_gamma   90.00
#
_symmetry.space_group_name_H-M   'P 1'
#
loop_
_entity.id
_entity.type
_entity.pdbx_description
1 polymer ?
#
loop_
_entity_poly.entity_id
_entity_poly.type
_entity_poly.pdbx_seq_one_letter_code
_entity_poly.pdbx_strand_id
1 'polypeptide(L)'
;SLPHRPKSRPTASCLPCRTRKVKCNRLQPCSTCSARNIPHDCKYAVAEEDRQAIAQAEMIAELRGEVNRLQQKIYDHDYHGQFGDGTMEGEIEIDVNSLEEGESLGDDDELERVYRVLKDGSWE
;
A
#
# COMPACT_ATOMS: atom_id res chain seq x y z
N SER A 1 3.66 48.03 11.22
CA SER A 1 3.65 46.56 11.17
C SER A 1 4.83 46.08 10.34
N LEU A 2 5.75 45.31 10.93
CA LEU A 2 6.89 44.74 10.19
C LEU A 2 6.38 43.66 9.21
N PRO A 3 6.87 43.59 7.97
CA PRO A 3 6.41 42.62 6.99
C PRO A 3 6.79 41.20 7.43
N HIS A 4 5.81 40.31 7.54
CA HIS A 4 6.03 38.91 7.83
C HIS A 4 6.61 38.22 6.59
N ARG A 5 7.94 38.24 6.45
CA ARG A 5 8.62 37.48 5.39
C ARG A 5 8.31 35.99 5.60
N PRO A 6 7.66 35.30 4.65
CA PRO A 6 7.41 33.87 4.79
C PRO A 6 8.77 33.17 4.90
N LYS A 7 8.97 32.45 6.01
CA LYS A 7 10.18 31.65 6.19
C LYS A 7 10.15 30.56 5.11
N SER A 8 11.16 30.54 4.24
CA SER A 8 11.29 29.50 3.23
C SER A 8 11.37 28.14 3.93
N ARG A 9 10.46 27.22 3.60
CA ARG A 9 10.49 25.86 4.14
C ARG A 9 11.88 25.25 3.85
N PRO A 10 12.60 24.76 4.87
CA PRO A 10 13.94 24.27 4.67
C PRO A 10 13.93 23.01 3.78
N THR A 11 14.94 22.89 2.92
CA THR A 11 15.07 21.75 2.01
C THR A 11 15.60 20.53 2.77
N ALA A 12 14.88 19.40 2.71
CA ALA A 12 15.24 18.17 3.42
C ALA A 12 16.28 17.29 2.68
N SER A 13 16.54 17.55 1.40
CA SER A 13 17.55 16.82 0.60
C SER A 13 18.98 17.29 0.91
N CYS A 14 19.95 16.38 0.82
CA CYS A 14 21.36 16.74 1.01
C CYS A 14 21.86 17.67 -0.11
N LEU A 15 22.90 18.46 0.18
CA LEU A 15 23.48 19.42 -0.75
C LEU A 15 23.89 18.78 -2.10
N PRO A 16 24.63 17.65 -2.13
CA PRO A 16 24.99 17.01 -3.40
C PRO A 16 23.79 16.56 -4.24
N CYS A 17 22.72 16.07 -3.62
CA CYS A 17 21.52 15.63 -4.33
C CYS A 17 20.68 16.81 -4.82
N ARG A 18 20.58 17.88 -4.01
CA ARG A 18 19.91 19.12 -4.38
C ARG A 18 20.58 19.77 -5.59
N THR A 19 21.90 19.92 -5.57
CA THR A 19 22.67 20.51 -6.69
C THR A 19 22.50 19.70 -7.97
N ARG A 20 22.45 18.37 -7.86
CA ARG A 20 22.28 17.47 -9.02
C ARG A 20 20.84 17.21 -9.41
N LYS A 21 19.86 17.73 -8.64
CA LYS A 21 18.43 17.52 -8.84
C LYS A 21 18.03 16.04 -8.90
N VAL A 22 18.62 15.21 -8.05
CA VAL A 22 18.30 13.77 -7.93
C VAL A 22 17.53 13.48 -6.64
N LYS A 23 16.79 12.36 -6.61
CA LYS A 23 16.07 11.90 -5.40
C LYS A 23 17.06 11.63 -4.27
N CYS A 24 16.74 12.11 -3.07
CA CYS A 24 17.53 11.89 -1.86
C CYS A 24 16.69 11.10 -0.86
N ASN A 25 17.16 9.95 -0.39
CA ASN A 25 16.46 9.15 0.62
C ASN A 25 16.66 9.67 2.07
N ARG A 26 17.36 10.80 2.24
CA ARG A 26 17.51 11.53 3.51
C ARG A 26 18.21 10.78 4.65
N LEU A 27 18.81 9.62 4.36
CA LEU A 27 19.73 8.92 5.27
C LEU A 27 21.09 9.61 5.33
N GLN A 28 21.91 9.27 6.32
CA GLN A 28 23.26 9.84 6.51
C GLN A 28 24.32 8.73 6.51
N PRO A 29 25.14 8.59 5.45
CA PRO A 29 25.00 9.25 4.14
C PRO A 29 23.80 8.72 3.34
N CYS A 30 23.26 9.53 2.42
CA CYS A 30 22.14 9.12 1.57
C CYS A 30 22.60 8.07 0.53
N SER A 31 21.69 7.21 0.07
CA SER A 31 22.02 6.11 -0.85
C SER A 31 22.68 6.60 -2.15
N THR A 32 22.22 7.71 -2.70
CA THR A 32 22.80 8.32 -3.91
C THR A 32 24.22 8.84 -3.70
N CYS A 33 24.55 9.35 -2.51
CA CYS A 33 25.91 9.78 -2.18
C CYS A 33 26.83 8.58 -1.96
N SER A 34 26.33 7.53 -1.28
CA SER A 34 27.04 6.27 -1.09
C SER A 34 27.37 5.60 -2.42
N ALA A 35 26.38 5.46 -3.31
CA ALA A 35 26.56 4.85 -4.63
C ALA A 35 27.52 5.63 -5.54
N ARG A 36 27.71 6.93 -5.29
CA ARG A 36 28.63 7.80 -6.05
C ARG A 36 29.99 7.98 -5.37
N ASN A 37 30.28 7.22 -4.31
CA ASN A 37 31.54 7.28 -3.56
C ASN A 37 31.87 8.68 -3.01
N ILE A 38 30.85 9.45 -2.62
CA ILE A 38 30.99 10.78 -2.00
C ILE A 38 30.25 10.87 -0.65
N PRO A 39 30.41 9.91 0.29
CA PRO A 39 29.70 9.95 1.56
C PRO A 39 30.09 11.16 2.43
N HIS A 40 31.34 11.62 2.35
CA HIS A 40 31.87 12.76 3.10
C HIS A 40 31.28 14.12 2.67
N ASP A 41 30.80 14.21 1.42
CA ASP A 41 30.12 15.39 0.90
C ASP A 41 28.62 15.41 1.23
N CYS A 42 28.08 14.32 1.78
CA CYS A 42 26.67 14.21 2.13
C CYS A 42 26.34 15.08 3.34
N LYS A 43 26.01 16.34 3.09
CA LYS A 43 25.71 17.36 4.11
C LYS A 43 24.31 17.90 3.95
N TYR A 44 23.63 18.12 5.06
CA TYR A 44 22.26 18.62 5.13
C TYR A 44 22.22 19.97 5.87
N ALA A 45 21.25 20.81 5.51
CA ALA A 45 21.04 22.14 6.12
C ALA A 45 20.03 22.14 7.29
N VAL A 46 19.41 20.99 7.55
CA VAL A 46 18.39 20.78 8.60
C VAL A 46 18.94 19.88 9.71
N ALA A 47 18.22 19.72 10.82
CA ALA A 47 18.55 18.76 11.87
C ALA A 47 18.32 17.30 11.41
N GLU A 48 18.95 16.33 12.06
CA GLU A 48 18.79 14.90 11.69
C GLU A 48 17.37 14.42 12.01
N GLU A 49 16.83 14.84 13.14
CA GLU A 49 15.50 14.46 13.63
C GLU A 49 14.41 14.86 12.62
N ASP A 50 14.47 16.08 12.10
CA ASP A 50 13.55 16.60 11.08
C ASP A 50 13.63 15.77 9.78
N ARG A 51 14.85 15.36 9.38
CA ARG A 51 15.03 14.53 8.18
C ARG A 51 14.49 13.13 8.37
N GLN A 52 14.77 12.53 9.52
CA GLN A 52 14.31 11.19 9.85
C GLN A 52 12.79 11.15 9.89
N ALA A 53 12.13 12.15 10.47
CA ALA A 53 10.67 12.24 10.46
C ALA A 53 10.11 12.24 9.04
N ILE A 54 10.72 12.99 8.11
CA ILE A 54 10.31 13.02 6.70
C ILE A 54 10.59 11.66 6.02
N ALA A 55 11.78 11.07 6.23
CA ALA A 55 12.14 9.79 5.65
C ALA A 55 11.21 8.66 6.13
N GLN A 56 10.86 8.65 7.41
CA GLN A 56 9.91 7.72 8.01
C GLN A 56 8.52 7.91 7.42
N ALA A 57 8.04 9.14 7.28
CA ALA A 57 6.74 9.41 6.68
C ALA A 57 6.65 8.91 5.21
N GLU A 58 7.71 9.10 4.42
CA GLU A 58 7.80 8.57 3.06
C GLU A 58 7.76 7.03 3.04
N MET A 59 8.53 6.39 3.93
CA MET A 59 8.54 4.92 4.06
C MET A 59 7.18 4.37 4.49
N ILE A 60 6.51 5.01 5.45
CA ILE A 60 5.16 4.61 5.89
C ILE A 60 4.16 4.71 4.73
N ALA A 61 4.22 5.78 3.94
CA ALA A 61 3.34 5.94 2.78
C ALA A 61 3.56 4.86 1.73
N GLU A 62 4.83 4.52 1.44
CA GLU A 62 5.20 3.43 0.53
C GLU A 62 4.68 2.07 1.02
N LEU A 63 4.94 1.75 2.28
CA LEU A 63 4.49 0.49 2.89
C LEU A 63 2.97 0.36 2.89
N ARG A 64 2.23 1.43 3.19
CA ARG A 64 0.76 1.43 3.11
C ARG A 64 0.27 1.19 1.68
N GLY A 65 0.92 1.80 0.69
CA GLY A 65 0.60 1.59 -0.72
C GLY A 65 0.82 0.14 -1.14
N GLU A 66 1.92 -0.47 -0.70
CA GLU A 66 2.24 -1.86 -1.00
C GLU A 66 1.27 -2.83 -0.33
N VAL A 67 0.91 -2.59 0.94
CA VAL A 67 -0.12 -3.38 1.64
C VAL A 67 -1.44 -3.35 0.85
N ASN A 68 -1.91 -2.16 0.47
CA ASN A 68 -3.16 -2.04 -0.28
C ASN A 68 -3.09 -2.78 -1.63
N ARG A 69 -1.96 -2.68 -2.34
CA ARG A 69 -1.75 -3.37 -3.62
C ARG A 69 -1.76 -4.88 -3.46
N LEU A 70 -1.13 -5.40 -2.41
CA LEU A 70 -1.09 -6.83 -2.13
C LEU A 70 -2.47 -7.35 -1.71
N GLN A 71 -3.20 -6.61 -0.89
CA GLN A 71 -4.58 -6.94 -0.52
C GLN A 71 -5.50 -7.00 -1.74
N GLN A 72 -5.38 -6.05 -2.67
CA GLN A 72 -6.17 -6.08 -3.91
C GLN A 72 -5.88 -7.33 -4.74
N LYS A 73 -4.61 -7.75 -4.84
CA LYS A 73 -4.26 -8.96 -5.59
C LYS A 73 -4.81 -10.24 -4.96
N ILE A 74 -4.82 -10.31 -3.63
CA ILE A 74 -5.40 -11.45 -2.89
C ILE A 74 -6.91 -11.50 -3.18
N TYR A 75 -7.59 -10.36 -3.02
CA TYR A 75 -8.99 -10.23 -3.35
C TYR A 75 -9.27 -10.65 -4.81
N ASP A 76 -8.55 -10.12 -5.80
CA ASP A 76 -8.78 -10.46 -7.21
C ASP A 76 -8.57 -11.96 -7.49
N HIS A 77 -7.59 -12.60 -6.84
CA HIS A 77 -7.34 -14.04 -6.98
C HIS A 77 -8.46 -14.88 -6.36
N ASP A 78 -8.94 -14.49 -5.18
CA ASP A 78 -10.02 -15.20 -4.47
C ASP A 78 -11.35 -15.11 -5.26
N TYR A 79 -11.58 -14.01 -5.99
CA TYR A 79 -12.75 -13.85 -6.87
C TYR A 79 -12.61 -14.59 -8.22
N HIS A 80 -11.38 -14.76 -8.73
CA HIS A 80 -11.13 -15.52 -9.96
C HIS A 80 -11.05 -17.05 -9.75
N GLY A 81 -10.87 -17.51 -8.51
CA GLY A 81 -10.88 -18.94 -8.16
C GLY A 81 -12.26 -19.59 -8.14
N GLN A 82 -13.35 -18.83 -8.28
CA GLN A 82 -14.73 -19.33 -8.16
C GLN A 82 -15.47 -19.49 -9.50
N PHE A 83 -14.87 -19.05 -10.62
CA PHE A 83 -15.46 -19.18 -11.96
C PHE A 83 -14.37 -19.42 -13.02
N GLY A 84 -13.97 -20.69 -13.25
CA GLY A 84 -13.04 -20.96 -14.35
C GLY A 84 -12.40 -22.35 -14.45
N ASP A 85 -13.19 -23.42 -14.50
CA ASP A 85 -12.92 -24.52 -15.45
C ASP A 85 -14.26 -25.18 -15.86
N GLY A 86 -14.70 -24.86 -17.06
CA GLY A 86 -15.97 -25.31 -17.62
C GLY A 86 -16.20 -24.64 -18.97
N THR A 87 -15.69 -25.25 -20.04
CA THR A 87 -15.96 -24.85 -21.43
C THR A 87 -17.44 -25.08 -21.76
N MET A 88 -18.19 -24.08 -22.26
CA MET A 88 -19.29 -24.35 -23.20
C MET A 88 -19.67 -23.10 -24.00
N GLU A 89 -19.41 -23.14 -25.31
CA GLU A 89 -20.09 -22.30 -26.29
C GLU A 89 -21.58 -22.69 -26.28
N GLY A 90 -22.45 -21.76 -25.90
CA GLY A 90 -23.89 -21.94 -25.91
C GLY A 90 -24.57 -20.61 -25.57
N GLU A 91 -25.37 -20.09 -26.51
CA GLU A 91 -26.17 -18.89 -26.30
C GLU A 91 -27.23 -19.16 -25.22
N ILE A 92 -27.27 -18.33 -24.18
CA ILE A 92 -28.28 -18.43 -23.12
C ILE A 92 -29.48 -17.56 -23.52
N GLU A 93 -30.61 -18.20 -23.84
CA GLU A 93 -31.91 -17.54 -23.85
C GLU A 93 -32.40 -17.38 -22.41
N ILE A 94 -32.60 -16.14 -21.96
CA ILE A 94 -33.09 -15.83 -20.61
C ILE A 94 -34.62 -15.80 -20.65
N ASP A 95 -35.27 -16.80 -20.04
CA ASP A 95 -36.70 -16.79 -19.77
C ASP A 95 -36.99 -15.98 -18.50
N VAL A 96 -37.58 -14.80 -18.68
CA VAL A 96 -37.85 -13.80 -17.62
C VAL A 96 -39.03 -14.23 -16.72
N ASN A 97 -39.72 -15.34 -17.02
CA ASN A 97 -40.92 -15.75 -16.30
C ASN A 97 -40.69 -16.71 -15.11
N SER A 98 -39.46 -17.09 -14.75
CA SER A 98 -39.17 -17.96 -13.59
C SER A 98 -38.75 -17.22 -12.31
N LEU A 99 -39.00 -15.91 -12.20
CA LEU A 99 -38.68 -15.08 -11.02
C LEU A 99 -39.72 -15.21 -9.90
N GLU A 100 -40.03 -16.41 -9.41
CA GLU A 100 -40.83 -16.60 -8.20
C GLU A 100 -40.34 -17.81 -7.37
N GLU A 101 -39.06 -17.84 -7.01
CA GLU A 101 -38.54 -18.56 -5.84
C GLU A 101 -37.06 -18.20 -5.65
N GLY A 102 -36.80 -17.10 -4.94
CA GLY A 102 -35.45 -16.78 -4.48
C GLY A 102 -35.08 -17.67 -3.29
N GLU A 103 -34.59 -18.87 -3.56
CA GLU A 103 -33.94 -19.69 -2.53
C GLU A 103 -32.59 -19.06 -2.16
N SER A 104 -32.56 -18.41 -1.00
CA SER A 104 -31.34 -17.95 -0.34
C SER A 104 -30.55 -19.17 0.15
N LEU A 105 -29.72 -19.75 -0.70
CA LEU A 105 -28.86 -20.88 -0.39
C LEU A 105 -27.42 -20.40 -0.16
N GLY A 106 -26.95 -20.42 1.10
CA GLY A 106 -25.58 -20.94 1.32
C GLY A 106 -24.67 -20.32 2.37
N ASP A 107 -24.85 -19.09 2.87
CA ASP A 107 -23.75 -18.40 3.61
C ASP A 107 -23.91 -18.30 5.14
N ASP A 108 -25.06 -18.67 5.71
CA ASP A 108 -25.26 -18.61 7.17
C ASP A 108 -24.54 -19.74 7.91
N ASP A 109 -24.43 -20.92 7.30
CA ASP A 109 -23.82 -22.10 7.92
C ASP A 109 -22.28 -22.02 7.98
N GLU A 110 -21.65 -21.29 7.07
CA GLU A 110 -20.19 -21.11 7.07
C GLU A 110 -19.75 -20.11 8.13
N LEU A 111 -20.46 -18.99 8.26
CA LEU A 111 -20.16 -17.97 9.25
C LEU A 111 -20.36 -18.51 10.68
N GLU A 112 -21.41 -19.29 10.92
CA GLU A 112 -21.67 -19.94 12.21
C GLU A 112 -20.56 -20.97 12.54
N ARG A 113 -20.03 -21.67 11.52
CA ARG A 113 -18.94 -22.63 11.69
C ARG A 113 -17.62 -21.94 12.06
N VAL A 114 -17.28 -20.85 11.36
CA VAL A 114 -16.09 -20.03 11.65
C VAL A 114 -16.21 -19.40 13.04
N TYR A 115 -17.38 -18.89 13.40
CA TYR A 115 -17.64 -18.32 14.73
C TYR A 115 -17.47 -19.36 15.85
N ARG A 116 -17.91 -20.61 15.65
CA ARG A 116 -17.70 -21.69 16.61
C ARG A 116 -16.23 -22.03 16.81
N VAL A 117 -15.45 -22.15 15.73
CA VAL A 117 -14.00 -22.40 15.83
C VAL A 117 -13.29 -21.28 16.61
N LEU A 118 -13.63 -20.02 16.33
CA LEU A 118 -13.08 -18.87 17.05
C LEU A 118 -13.49 -18.84 18.53
N LYS A 119 -14.73 -19.21 18.83
CA LYS A 119 -15.29 -19.20 20.19
C LYS A 119 -14.74 -20.32 21.07
N ASP A 120 -14.57 -21.51 20.51
CA ASP A 120 -14.13 -22.70 21.26
C ASP A 120 -12.60 -22.81 21.33
N GLY A 121 -11.87 -21.94 20.61
CA GLY A 121 -10.42 -21.79 20.72
C GLY A 121 -9.61 -23.02 20.30
N SER A 122 -10.22 -23.95 19.58
CA SER A 122 -9.60 -25.19 19.13
C SER A 122 -8.89 -24.96 17.80
N TRP A 123 -7.58 -24.72 17.86
CA TRP A 123 -6.68 -24.69 16.71
C TRP A 123 -5.65 -25.80 16.91
N GLU A 124 -5.82 -26.94 16.24
CA GLU A 124 -4.77 -27.96 16.08
C GLU A 124 -4.29 -27.98 14.63
#